data_AF-A0A4P7W4F7-F1
#
_entry.id   AF-A0A4P7W4F7-F1
#
_cell.length_a   1.000
_cell.length_b   1.000
_cell.length_c   1.000
_cell.angle_alpha   90.00
_cell.angle_beta   90.00
_cell.angle_gamma   90.00
#
_symmetry.space_group_name_H-M   'P 1'
#
loop_
_entity.id
_entity.type
_entity.pdbx_description
1 polymer ?
#
loop_
_entity_poly.entity_id
_entity_poly.type
_entity_poly.pdbx_seq_one_letter_code
_entity_poly.pdbx_strand_id
1 'polypeptide(L)'
;MIKEITKELVEKQMNMTLSYFPWGGKVIAVRQNEWGEWIVDCKIPGHYSRECDGYGGHYYRMEDADCPIRQFMVVLEYQESRFGMEAWWLTRYYEAENNKRLLTFSEEGGFFDPNAPRSPYILAKIKASIEKHPCLFELQEMWDKFSDTPINSDDEIEQPFYFWEAGTSRFDIWHWFDELCPNGLAVDLMGETPKTVF
;
A
#
# COMPACT_ATOMS: atom_id res chain seq x y z
N MET A 1 -15.39 -13.11 11.17
CA MET A 1 -14.64 -12.94 12.42
C MET A 1 -13.29 -12.35 12.04
N ILE A 2 -12.99 -11.12 12.43
CA ILE A 2 -11.69 -10.50 12.10
C ILE A 2 -10.63 -11.23 12.92
N LYS A 3 -9.66 -11.84 12.24
CA LYS A 3 -8.52 -12.49 12.90
C LYS A 3 -7.53 -11.40 13.26
N GLU A 4 -7.24 -11.25 14.54
CA GLU A 4 -6.28 -10.27 15.02
C GLU A 4 -4.87 -10.62 14.55
N ILE A 5 -4.17 -9.64 14.00
CA ILE A 5 -2.78 -9.77 13.60
C ILE A 5 -1.91 -9.15 14.70
N THR A 6 -1.18 -10.00 15.42
CA THR A 6 -0.27 -9.60 16.50
C THR A 6 1.17 -9.47 16.00
N LYS A 7 2.01 -8.72 16.74
CA LYS A 7 3.46 -8.62 16.49
C LYS A 7 4.14 -9.98 16.42
N GLU A 8 3.80 -10.88 17.34
CA GLU A 8 4.38 -12.22 17.47
C GLU A 8 4.02 -13.10 16.27
N LEU A 9 2.79 -12.97 15.77
CA LEU A 9 2.35 -13.64 14.56
C LEU A 9 3.15 -13.16 13.34
N VAL A 10 3.32 -11.84 13.20
CA VAL A 10 4.11 -11.26 12.10
C VAL A 10 5.57 -11.73 12.16
N GLU A 11 6.18 -11.69 13.34
CA GLU A 11 7.54 -12.18 13.55
C GLU A 11 7.67 -13.67 13.19
N LYS A 12 6.73 -14.51 13.64
CA LYS A 12 6.71 -15.93 13.34
C LYS A 12 6.57 -16.19 11.84
N GLN A 13 5.62 -15.54 11.19
CA GLN A 13 5.36 -15.70 9.76
C GLN A 13 6.55 -15.23 8.92
N MET A 14 7.13 -14.08 9.25
CA MET A 14 8.28 -13.55 8.53
C MET A 14 9.53 -14.42 8.74
N ASN A 15 9.82 -14.89 9.96
CA ASN A 15 10.91 -15.85 10.18
C ASN A 15 10.72 -17.15 9.40
N MET A 16 9.49 -17.66 9.29
CA MET A 16 9.17 -18.82 8.46
C MET A 16 9.45 -18.53 6.98
N THR A 17 9.03 -17.37 6.47
CA THR A 17 9.35 -16.92 5.10
C THR A 17 10.87 -16.83 4.86
N LEU A 18 11.61 -16.22 5.79
CA LEU A 18 13.07 -16.09 5.72
C LEU A 18 13.79 -17.43 5.80
N SER A 19 13.21 -18.45 6.46
CA SER A 19 13.82 -19.78 6.53
C SER A 19 13.90 -20.49 5.17
N TYR A 20 13.07 -20.08 4.20
CA TYR A 20 13.12 -20.58 2.83
C TYR A 20 14.18 -19.89 1.96
N PHE A 21 14.79 -18.79 2.43
CA PHE A 21 15.89 -18.16 1.70
C PHE A 21 17.11 -19.09 1.73
N PRO A 22 17.87 -19.22 0.63
CA PRO A 22 19.02 -20.14 0.58
C PRO A 22 20.06 -19.93 1.69
N TRP A 23 20.19 -18.69 2.16
CA TRP A 23 21.13 -18.29 3.21
C TRP A 23 20.45 -18.11 4.58
N GLY A 24 19.13 -18.32 4.65
CA GLY A 24 18.29 -18.04 5.81
C GLY A 24 18.06 -16.54 6.01
N GLY A 25 17.60 -16.19 7.20
CA GLY A 25 17.39 -14.82 7.64
C GLY A 25 16.74 -14.82 9.01
N LYS A 26 16.79 -13.68 9.68
CA LYS A 26 16.17 -13.53 11.01
C LYS A 26 15.57 -12.15 11.17
N VAL A 27 14.36 -12.14 11.70
CA VAL A 27 13.72 -10.92 12.19
C VAL A 27 14.47 -10.38 13.40
N ILE A 28 14.75 -9.08 13.37
CA ILE A 28 15.42 -8.34 14.45
C ILE A 28 14.42 -7.47 15.20
N ALA A 29 13.47 -6.86 14.48
CA ALA A 29 12.43 -6.04 15.07
C ALA A 29 11.15 -6.09 14.23
N VAL A 30 10.01 -5.98 14.92
CA VAL A 30 8.68 -5.83 14.32
C VAL A 30 8.00 -4.64 14.98
N ARG A 31 7.41 -3.76 14.17
CA ARG A 31 6.67 -2.58 14.60
C ARG A 31 5.58 -2.23 13.59
N GLN A 32 4.71 -1.29 13.96
CA GLN A 32 3.83 -0.63 13.00
C GLN A 32 4.36 0.76 12.67
N ASN A 33 4.17 1.21 11.43
CA ASN A 33 4.41 2.60 11.05
C ASN A 33 3.21 3.50 11.44
N GLU A 34 3.26 4.79 11.11
CA GLU A 34 2.19 5.76 11.41
C GLU A 34 0.85 5.43 10.72
N TRP A 35 0.88 4.59 9.69
CA TRP A 35 -0.28 4.08 8.97
C TRP A 35 -0.79 2.72 9.48
N GLY A 36 -0.23 2.21 10.58
CA GLY A 36 -0.61 0.92 11.15
C GLY A 36 -0.08 -0.30 10.38
N GLU A 37 0.79 -0.10 9.39
CA GLU A 37 1.35 -1.17 8.57
C GLU A 37 2.49 -1.87 9.30
N TRP A 38 2.55 -3.19 9.20
CA TRP A 38 3.60 -3.98 9.83
C TRP A 38 4.92 -3.82 9.08
N ILE A 39 5.93 -3.30 9.78
CA ILE A 39 7.30 -3.16 9.32
C ILE A 39 8.18 -4.12 10.10
N VAL A 40 9.00 -4.86 9.36
CA VAL A 40 9.90 -5.88 9.88
C VAL A 40 11.32 -5.58 9.43
N ASP A 41 12.22 -5.43 10.39
CA ASP A 41 13.65 -5.32 10.14
C ASP A 41 14.26 -6.73 10.24
N CYS A 42 15.04 -7.10 9.21
CA CYS A 42 15.61 -8.42 9.05
C CYS A 42 17.12 -8.32 8.83
N LYS A 43 17.87 -9.27 9.40
CA LYS A 43 19.17 -9.65 8.86
C LYS A 43 18.95 -10.77 7.84
N ILE A 44 19.45 -10.57 6.62
CA ILE A 44 19.43 -11.56 5.55
C ILE A 44 20.89 -11.72 5.08
N PRO A 45 21.54 -12.86 5.36
CA PRO A 45 22.92 -13.09 5.01
C PRO A 45 23.04 -13.39 3.51
N GLY A 46 24.23 -13.20 2.94
CA GLY A 46 24.54 -13.67 1.59
C GLY A 46 24.00 -12.82 0.42
N HIS A 47 23.73 -11.53 0.60
CA HIS A 47 23.36 -10.67 -0.52
C HIS A 47 24.59 -10.14 -1.28
N TYR A 48 24.60 -10.35 -2.60
CA TYR A 48 25.46 -9.66 -3.56
C TYR A 48 24.76 -8.35 -3.95
N SER A 49 25.02 -7.24 -3.27
CA SER A 49 24.78 -5.92 -3.88
C SER A 49 26.04 -5.48 -4.59
N ARG A 50 25.84 -5.04 -5.82
CA ARG A 50 26.85 -4.39 -6.64
C ARG A 50 27.34 -3.06 -6.02
N GLU A 51 26.57 -2.51 -5.08
CA GLU A 51 26.83 -1.25 -4.37
C GLU A 51 27.56 -1.47 -3.03
N CYS A 52 27.65 -2.71 -2.55
CA CYS A 52 28.41 -3.05 -1.35
C CYS A 52 29.79 -3.60 -1.75
N ASP A 53 30.75 -2.68 -1.83
CA ASP A 53 32.20 -2.90 -1.73
C ASP A 53 32.88 -3.77 -2.80
N GLY A 54 33.09 -3.15 -3.96
CA GLY A 54 34.21 -3.47 -4.85
C GLY A 54 34.11 -4.78 -5.66
N TYR A 55 35.15 -5.06 -6.44
CA TYR A 55 35.20 -6.12 -7.47
C TYR A 55 35.03 -7.57 -6.95
N GLY A 56 34.90 -7.78 -5.64
CA GLY A 56 34.86 -9.09 -4.98
C GLY A 56 33.51 -9.51 -4.37
N GLY A 57 32.60 -8.58 -4.08
CA GLY A 57 31.35 -8.83 -3.36
C GLY A 57 31.56 -9.30 -1.90
N HIS A 58 30.97 -8.61 -0.94
CA HIS A 58 31.04 -9.00 0.48
C HIS A 58 29.87 -9.90 0.87
N TYR A 59 30.15 -11.12 1.36
CA TYR A 59 29.14 -12.04 1.87
C TYR A 59 29.03 -11.90 3.39
N TYR A 60 28.00 -11.19 3.85
CA TYR A 60 27.69 -11.11 5.28
C TYR A 60 27.08 -12.42 5.80
N ARG A 61 27.52 -12.87 6.96
CA ARG A 61 26.88 -13.90 7.80
C ARG A 61 25.91 -13.26 8.78
N MET A 62 25.04 -14.06 9.38
CA MET A 62 24.05 -13.58 10.34
C MET A 62 24.67 -13.00 11.61
N GLU A 63 25.79 -13.59 12.02
CA GLU A 63 26.52 -13.24 13.23
C GLU A 63 27.35 -11.97 13.05
N ASP A 64 27.59 -11.55 11.81
CA ASP A 64 28.40 -10.39 11.50
C ASP A 64 27.72 -9.12 12.07
N ALA A 65 28.50 -8.35 12.82
CA ALA A 65 28.03 -7.14 13.50
C ALA A 65 27.56 -6.07 12.49
N ASP A 66 28.19 -6.05 11.32
CA ASP A 66 27.96 -5.16 10.19
C ASP A 66 27.01 -5.74 9.13
N CYS A 67 26.40 -6.91 9.36
CA CYS A 67 25.37 -7.46 8.48
C CYS A 67 24.23 -6.42 8.32
N PRO A 68 23.94 -5.96 7.09
CA PRO A 68 23.00 -4.87 6.86
C PRO A 68 21.59 -5.27 7.25
N ILE A 69 20.88 -4.33 7.88
CA ILE A 69 19.46 -4.49 8.19
C ILE A 69 18.67 -4.16 6.93
N ARG A 70 17.88 -5.12 6.44
CA ARG A 70 16.88 -4.88 5.40
C ARG A 70 15.52 -4.73 6.06
N GLN A 71 14.72 -3.85 5.51
CA GLN A 71 13.39 -3.58 6.04
C GLN A 71 12.33 -4.01 5.03
N PHE A 72 11.26 -4.60 5.55
CA PHE A 72 10.13 -5.07 4.76
C PHE A 72 8.81 -4.62 5.36
N MET A 73 7.86 -4.25 4.50
CA MET A 73 6.45 -4.19 4.87
C MET A 73 5.85 -5.58 4.73
N VAL A 74 5.16 -6.07 5.74
CA VAL A 74 4.57 -7.42 5.78
C VAL A 74 3.05 -7.33 5.85
N VAL A 75 2.38 -8.09 4.99
CA VAL A 75 0.92 -8.21 4.95
C VAL A 75 0.56 -9.67 5.16
N LEU A 76 -0.30 -9.93 6.15
CA LEU A 76 -0.80 -11.27 6.44
C LEU A 76 -2.26 -11.38 6.04
N GLU A 77 -2.56 -12.35 5.18
CA GLU A 77 -3.92 -12.65 4.74
C GLU A 77 -4.34 -14.01 5.29
N TYR A 78 -5.46 -14.06 6.02
CA TYR A 78 -5.99 -15.32 6.52
C TYR A 78 -6.68 -16.08 5.38
N GLN A 79 -6.24 -17.31 5.15
CA GLN A 79 -6.82 -18.22 4.18
C GLN A 79 -7.60 -19.31 4.91
N GLU A 80 -8.92 -19.31 4.72
CA GLU A 80 -9.80 -20.35 5.23
C GLU A 80 -9.45 -21.72 4.63
N SER A 81 -9.76 -22.79 5.36
CA SER A 81 -9.54 -24.15 4.88
C SER A 81 -10.27 -24.39 3.56
N ARG A 82 -9.52 -24.86 2.55
CA ARG A 82 -10.04 -25.19 1.22
C ARG A 82 -9.29 -26.39 0.66
N PHE A 83 -9.97 -27.19 -0.16
CA PHE A 83 -9.39 -28.35 -0.87
C PHE A 83 -8.63 -29.34 0.05
N GLY A 84 -9.08 -29.52 1.30
CA GLY A 84 -8.44 -30.41 2.27
C GLY A 84 -7.17 -29.85 2.93
N MET A 85 -6.83 -28.58 2.70
CA MET A 85 -5.74 -27.89 3.39
C MET A 85 -6.26 -27.27 4.69
N GLU A 86 -5.49 -27.38 5.78
CA GLU A 86 -5.76 -26.61 7.02
C GLU A 86 -5.65 -25.12 6.74
N ALA A 87 -6.42 -24.30 7.45
CA ALA A 87 -6.35 -22.84 7.32
C ALA A 87 -4.94 -22.31 7.62
N TRP A 88 -4.50 -21.29 6.87
CA TRP A 88 -3.15 -20.75 6.98
C TRP A 88 -3.12 -19.24 6.87
N TRP A 89 -1.99 -18.66 7.23
CA TRP A 89 -1.69 -17.26 6.95
C TRP A 89 -0.82 -17.20 5.70
N LEU A 90 -1.28 -16.48 4.68
CA LEU A 90 -0.47 -16.13 3.54
C LEU A 90 0.35 -14.88 3.89
N THR A 91 1.67 -15.00 3.81
CA THR A 91 2.61 -13.91 4.07
C THR A 91 3.04 -13.27 2.76
N ARG A 92 2.65 -12.01 2.56
CA ARG A 92 3.21 -11.14 1.51
C ARG A 92 4.20 -10.16 2.15
N TYR A 93 5.27 -9.84 1.44
CA TYR A 93 6.25 -8.87 1.90
C TYR A 93 6.77 -8.02 0.74
N TYR A 94 7.13 -6.78 1.05
CA TYR A 94 7.59 -5.77 0.11
C TYR A 94 8.79 -5.05 0.69
N GLU A 95 9.79 -4.71 -0.12
CA GLU A 95 10.92 -3.93 0.39
C GLU A 95 10.43 -2.59 0.93
N ALA A 96 11.08 -2.13 2.00
CA ALA A 96 10.77 -0.88 2.66
C ALA A 96 12.06 -0.19 3.11
N GLU A 97 11.98 1.12 3.27
CA GLU A 97 13.03 1.97 3.80
C GLU A 97 12.39 3.08 4.64
N ASN A 98 12.98 3.44 5.79
CA ASN A 98 12.47 4.51 6.65
C ASN A 98 10.98 4.33 7.04
N ASN A 99 10.57 3.09 7.32
CA ASN A 99 9.21 2.64 7.63
C ASN A 99 8.20 2.80 6.48
N LYS A 100 8.68 2.96 5.26
CA LYS A 100 7.89 3.24 4.07
C LYS A 100 8.18 2.20 3.00
N ARG A 101 7.14 1.63 2.40
CA ARG A 101 7.28 0.69 1.29
C ARG A 101 8.05 1.34 0.13
N LEU A 102 9.06 0.65 -0.38
CA LEU A 102 9.75 1.02 -1.61
C LEU A 102 8.88 0.67 -2.82
N LEU A 103 8.99 1.47 -3.87
CA LEU A 103 8.34 1.23 -5.15
C LEU A 103 9.06 0.10 -5.88
N THR A 104 8.70 -1.15 -5.58
CA THR A 104 9.26 -2.31 -6.28
C THR A 104 8.38 -2.66 -7.49
N PHE A 105 8.74 -2.12 -8.66
CA PHE A 105 8.17 -2.36 -10.00
C PHE A 105 6.77 -1.77 -10.29
N SER A 106 6.56 -1.47 -11.58
CA SER A 106 5.77 -0.36 -12.10
C SER A 106 4.35 -0.21 -11.53
N GLU A 107 4.18 0.72 -10.62
CA GLU A 107 2.93 1.52 -10.58
C GLU A 107 2.75 2.34 -11.88
N GLU A 108 3.74 2.35 -12.78
CA GLU A 108 3.60 2.84 -14.16
C GLU A 108 2.81 1.86 -15.08
N GLY A 109 2.58 0.62 -14.65
CA GLY A 109 1.96 -0.44 -15.44
C GLY A 109 0.46 -0.60 -15.15
N GLY A 110 -0.25 0.52 -15.14
CA GLY A 110 -1.67 0.60 -14.78
C GLY A 110 -1.82 1.17 -13.38
N PHE A 111 -2.20 2.46 -13.34
CA PHE A 111 -2.50 3.23 -12.13
C PHE A 111 -3.51 2.57 -11.16
N PHE A 112 -4.07 1.40 -11.50
CA PHE A 112 -5.19 0.76 -10.82
C PHE A 112 -5.10 -0.77 -10.89
N ASP A 113 -4.28 -1.41 -10.04
CA ASP A 113 -4.56 -2.78 -9.64
C ASP A 113 -5.47 -2.73 -8.39
N PRO A 114 -6.79 -2.96 -8.53
CA PRO A 114 -7.71 -2.92 -7.39
C PRO A 114 -7.43 -4.02 -6.35
N ASN A 115 -6.64 -5.02 -6.70
CA ASN A 115 -6.25 -6.14 -5.85
C ASN A 115 -4.84 -6.00 -5.25
N ALA A 116 -4.10 -4.95 -5.61
CA ALA A 116 -2.82 -4.67 -4.97
C ALA A 116 -3.09 -4.35 -3.50
N PRO A 117 -2.33 -4.93 -2.55
CA PRO A 117 -2.46 -4.56 -1.15
C PRO A 117 -2.18 -3.06 -1.02
N ARG A 118 -3.26 -2.34 -0.69
CA ARG A 118 -3.32 -0.89 -0.63
C ARG A 118 -2.61 -0.43 0.64
N SER A 119 -1.30 -0.29 0.54
CA SER A 119 -0.50 0.35 1.60
C SER A 119 -1.08 1.76 1.87
N PRO A 120 -1.58 2.08 3.07
CA PRO A 120 -2.15 3.41 3.32
C PRO A 120 -1.10 4.51 3.14
N TYR A 121 0.20 4.22 3.32
CA TYR A 121 1.28 5.12 2.94
C TYR A 121 1.29 5.44 1.44
N ILE A 122 1.21 4.42 0.58
CA ILE A 122 1.20 4.60 -0.87
C ILE A 122 -0.05 5.37 -1.31
N LEU A 123 -1.22 5.03 -0.74
CA LEU A 123 -2.46 5.75 -0.98
C LEU A 123 -2.35 7.23 -0.59
N ALA A 124 -1.78 7.52 0.59
CA ALA A 124 -1.55 8.89 1.04
C ALA A 124 -0.59 9.64 0.11
N LYS A 125 0.45 8.97 -0.41
CA LYS A 125 1.40 9.56 -1.37
C LYS A 125 0.74 9.86 -2.72
N ILE A 126 -0.09 8.95 -3.23
CA ILE A 126 -0.86 9.16 -4.46
C ILE A 126 -1.80 10.36 -4.29
N LYS A 127 -2.59 10.39 -3.20
CA LYS A 127 -3.49 11.50 -2.88
C LYS A 127 -2.74 12.83 -2.83
N ALA A 128 -1.64 12.91 -2.09
CA ALA A 128 -0.83 14.12 -1.98
C ALA A 128 -0.21 14.55 -3.33
N SER A 129 0.12 13.59 -4.21
CA SER A 129 0.62 13.88 -5.56
C SER A 129 -0.46 14.53 -6.42
N ILE A 130 -1.68 13.99 -6.39
CA ILE A 130 -2.84 14.52 -7.13
C ILE A 130 -3.20 15.91 -6.61
N GLU A 131 -3.28 16.09 -5.29
CA GLU A 131 -3.59 17.38 -4.66
C GLU A 131 -2.56 18.46 -5.01
N LYS A 132 -1.28 18.08 -5.12
CA LYS A 132 -0.21 19.02 -5.48
C LYS A 132 -0.23 19.40 -6.97
N HIS A 133 -0.63 18.48 -7.83
CA HIS A 133 -0.59 18.63 -9.29
C HIS A 133 -1.88 18.06 -9.92
N PRO A 134 -3.04 18.71 -9.71
CA PRO A 134 -4.31 18.18 -10.21
C PRO A 134 -4.33 18.25 -11.74
N CYS A 135 -4.65 17.11 -12.36
CA CYS A 135 -4.86 16.99 -13.80
C CYS A 135 -6.35 16.74 -14.07
N LEU A 136 -7.00 17.63 -14.81
CA LEU A 136 -8.44 17.49 -15.10
C LEU A 136 -8.77 16.19 -15.84
N PHE A 137 -7.87 15.70 -16.70
CA PHE A 137 -8.06 14.43 -17.38
C PHE A 137 -8.08 13.25 -16.38
N GLU A 138 -7.11 13.22 -15.45
CA GLU A 138 -7.06 12.20 -14.41
C GLU A 138 -8.28 12.28 -13.47
N LEU A 139 -8.67 13.50 -13.07
CA LEU A 139 -9.86 13.73 -12.25
C LEU A 139 -11.14 13.31 -12.97
N GLN A 140 -11.27 13.52 -14.28
CA GLN A 140 -12.41 13.04 -15.06
C GLN A 140 -12.48 11.50 -15.06
N GLU A 141 -11.36 10.81 -15.31
CA GLU A 141 -11.34 9.34 -15.28
C GLU A 141 -11.68 8.79 -13.88
N MET A 142 -11.25 9.47 -12.82
CA MET A 142 -11.63 9.13 -11.45
C MET A 142 -13.12 9.36 -11.22
N TRP A 143 -13.65 10.50 -11.66
CA TRP A 143 -15.05 10.87 -11.52
C TRP A 143 -15.99 9.89 -12.23
N ASP A 144 -15.64 9.47 -13.44
CA ASP A 144 -16.42 8.50 -14.21
C ASP A 144 -16.51 7.15 -13.45
N LYS A 145 -15.39 6.67 -12.88
CA LYS A 145 -15.40 5.45 -12.04
C LYS A 145 -16.15 5.63 -10.72
N PHE A 146 -16.17 6.85 -10.18
CA PHE A 146 -16.93 7.14 -8.98
C PHE A 146 -18.44 6.97 -9.24
N SER A 147 -18.91 7.33 -10.44
CA SER A 147 -20.33 7.17 -10.82
C SER A 147 -20.82 5.71 -10.84
N ASP A 148 -19.90 4.76 -11.05
CA ASP A 148 -20.18 3.33 -11.02
C ASP A 148 -20.05 2.71 -9.60
N THR A 149 -19.67 3.51 -8.60
CA THR A 149 -19.45 3.01 -7.23
C THR A 149 -20.78 2.89 -6.48
N PRO A 150 -21.13 1.72 -5.92
CA PRO A 150 -22.34 1.54 -5.13
C PRO A 150 -22.36 2.44 -3.89
N ILE A 151 -23.52 3.05 -3.62
CA ILE A 151 -23.77 3.96 -2.50
C ILE A 151 -24.97 3.44 -1.70
N ASN A 152 -24.84 3.42 -0.37
CA ASN A 152 -25.89 2.96 0.54
C ASN A 152 -26.97 4.04 0.80
N SER A 153 -27.93 3.76 1.68
CA SER A 153 -29.00 4.70 2.03
C SER A 153 -28.53 5.92 2.85
N ASP A 154 -27.34 5.84 3.44
CA ASP A 154 -26.74 6.90 4.26
C ASP A 154 -25.78 7.78 3.45
N ASP A 155 -25.82 7.67 2.11
CA ASP A 155 -24.97 8.38 1.16
C ASP A 155 -23.47 8.07 1.28
N GLU A 156 -23.12 6.87 1.74
CA GLU A 156 -21.75 6.38 1.88
C GLU A 156 -21.41 5.34 0.80
N ILE A 157 -20.14 5.29 0.38
CA ILE A 157 -19.67 4.26 -0.56
C ILE A 157 -19.65 2.87 0.09
N GLU A 158 -20.17 1.86 -0.59
CA GLU A 158 -20.24 0.49 -0.05
C GLU A 158 -18.94 -0.31 -0.24
N GLN A 159 -18.04 0.18 -1.09
CA GLN A 159 -16.76 -0.45 -1.38
C GLN A 159 -15.62 0.57 -1.39
N PRO A 160 -14.37 0.16 -1.08
CA PRO A 160 -13.23 1.08 -1.12
C PRO A 160 -12.98 1.66 -2.51
N PHE A 161 -12.98 2.98 -2.61
CA PHE A 161 -12.77 3.73 -3.84
C PHE A 161 -11.45 4.49 -3.75
N TYR A 162 -10.47 4.19 -4.61
CA TYR A 162 -9.13 4.80 -4.55
C TYR A 162 -8.52 4.76 -3.13
N PHE A 163 -8.31 5.92 -2.51
CA PHE A 163 -7.76 6.10 -1.17
C PHE A 163 -8.83 6.34 -0.10
N TRP A 164 -10.12 6.20 -0.45
CA TRP A 164 -11.26 6.23 0.47
C TRP A 164 -11.71 4.81 0.83
N GLU A 165 -12.05 4.61 2.10
CA GLU A 165 -12.56 3.34 2.62
C GLU A 165 -14.07 3.24 2.42
N ALA A 166 -14.60 2.00 2.41
CA ALA A 166 -16.05 1.79 2.49
C ALA A 166 -16.62 2.47 3.74
N GLY A 167 -17.78 3.11 3.60
CA GLY A 167 -18.38 3.98 4.63
C GLY A 167 -17.98 5.46 4.52
N THR A 168 -17.13 5.85 3.55
CA THR A 168 -16.85 7.27 3.30
C THR A 168 -18.08 7.94 2.68
N SER A 169 -18.49 9.10 3.22
CA SER A 169 -19.56 9.93 2.66
C SER A 169 -19.22 10.37 1.22
N ARG A 170 -20.16 10.19 0.29
CA ARG A 170 -20.01 10.66 -1.09
C ARG A 170 -19.80 12.17 -1.17
N PHE A 171 -20.33 12.92 -0.20
CA PHE A 171 -20.20 14.38 -0.17
C PHE A 171 -18.77 14.81 0.15
N ASP A 172 -18.06 14.07 1.01
CA ASP A 172 -16.64 14.33 1.28
C ASP A 172 -15.80 14.11 0.01
N ILE A 173 -16.15 13.09 -0.77
CA ILE A 173 -15.51 12.79 -2.06
C ILE A 173 -15.82 13.90 -3.07
N TRP A 174 -17.07 14.34 -3.18
CA TRP A 174 -17.47 15.45 -4.05
C TRP A 174 -16.73 16.75 -3.70
N HIS A 175 -16.69 17.11 -2.42
CA HIS A 175 -15.97 18.29 -1.95
C HIS A 175 -14.48 18.23 -2.30
N TRP A 176 -13.86 17.06 -2.17
CA TRP A 176 -12.47 16.87 -2.56
C TRP A 176 -12.25 17.09 -4.07
N PHE A 177 -13.14 16.61 -4.95
CA PHE A 177 -13.04 16.93 -6.38
C PHE A 177 -13.24 18.42 -6.65
N ASP A 178 -14.22 19.04 -6.00
CA ASP A 178 -14.54 20.46 -6.20
C ASP A 178 -13.37 21.37 -5.84
N GLU A 179 -12.63 21.08 -4.76
CA GLU A 179 -11.43 21.81 -4.35
C GLU A 179 -10.28 21.72 -5.37
N LEU A 180 -10.23 20.65 -6.17
CA LEU A 180 -9.18 20.42 -7.16
C LEU A 180 -9.55 20.91 -8.56
N CYS A 181 -10.82 21.19 -8.82
CA CYS A 181 -11.31 21.74 -10.08
C CYS A 181 -11.20 23.28 -10.09
N PRO A 182 -10.45 23.90 -11.01
CA PRO A 182 -10.29 25.35 -11.06
C PRO A 182 -11.59 26.16 -11.15
N ASN A 183 -12.63 25.63 -11.80
CA ASN A 183 -13.94 26.26 -11.94
C ASN A 183 -15.03 25.54 -11.11
N GLY A 184 -14.62 24.63 -10.23
CA GLY A 184 -15.51 23.74 -9.51
C GLY A 184 -15.92 22.50 -10.31
N LEU A 185 -16.27 21.46 -9.58
CA LEU A 185 -16.60 20.12 -10.09
C LEU A 185 -17.71 20.17 -11.15
N ALA A 186 -18.76 20.96 -10.91
CA ALA A 186 -19.92 21.04 -11.78
C ALA A 186 -19.58 21.57 -13.18
N VAL A 187 -18.70 22.57 -13.26
CA VAL A 187 -18.30 23.16 -14.54
C VAL A 187 -17.26 22.26 -15.22
N ASP A 188 -16.24 21.86 -14.47
CA ASP A 188 -15.07 21.20 -15.05
C ASP A 188 -15.32 19.73 -15.41
N LEU A 189 -16.10 18.98 -14.62
CA LEU A 189 -16.31 17.53 -14.82
C LEU A 189 -17.75 17.13 -15.17
N MET A 190 -18.75 17.97 -14.86
CA MET A 190 -20.17 17.68 -15.16
C MET A 190 -20.70 18.46 -16.38
N GLY A 191 -19.93 19.42 -16.91
CA GLY A 191 -20.30 20.21 -18.08
C GLY A 191 -21.40 21.25 -17.82
N GLU A 192 -21.62 21.66 -16.56
CA GLU A 192 -22.55 22.75 -16.25
C GLU A 192 -22.00 24.09 -16.73
N THR A 193 -22.88 24.95 -17.28
CA THR A 193 -22.48 26.33 -17.62
C THR A 193 -22.32 27.14 -16.34
N PRO A 194 -21.21 27.91 -16.18
CA PRO A 194 -21.03 28.77 -15.02
C PRO A 194 -22.23 29.68 -14.84
N LYS A 195 -22.76 29.78 -13.61
CA LYS A 195 -23.76 30.81 -13.30
C LYS A 195 -23.06 32.16 -13.42
N THR A 196 -23.32 32.87 -14.52
CA THR A 196 -22.91 34.26 -14.68
C THR A 196 -23.57 35.08 -13.57
N VAL A 197 -22.80 35.42 -12.53
CA VAL A 197 -23.21 36.40 -11.53
C VAL A 197 -23.02 37.76 -12.20
N PHE A 198 -24.14 38.35 -12.65
CA PHE A 198 -24.20 39.74 -13.11
C PHE A 198 -24.20 40.71 -11.93
#